data_AF-A0A7I7WZA2-F1
#
_entry.id   AF-A0A7I7WZA2-F1
#
_cell.length_a   1.000
_cell.length_b   1.000
_cell.length_c   1.000
_cell.angle_alpha   90.00
_cell.angle_beta   90.00
_cell.angle_gamma   90.00
#
_symmetry.space_group_name_H-M   'P 1'
#
loop_
_entity.id
_entity.type
_entity.pdbx_description
1 polymer ?
#
loop_
_entity_poly.entity_id
_entity_poly.type
_entity_poly.pdbx_seq_one_letter_code
_entity_poly.pdbx_strand_id
1 'polypeptide(L)'
;MIGSRAKRAVGVAGAVLVTLGAAPAAQADPEVPSGTYAFTAQHGPSQRAATWTFTPCGATCTRVDGERWLQNAEFHLNGDRWEYSGQGSMDCPVDHTPLPVSKTASFDAVTLAGQWTTATLEQCGRGPAGGVVGQWDFQLTRIG
;
A
#
# COMPACT_ATOMS: atom_id res chain seq x y z
N MET A 1 11.48 -2.22 83.99
CA MET A 1 12.82 -1.76 83.58
C MET A 1 13.18 -2.47 82.28
N ILE A 2 13.44 -1.70 81.19
CA ILE A 2 14.40 -1.92 80.08
C ILE A 2 14.35 -3.31 79.37
N GLY A 3 14.23 -3.47 78.05
CA GLY A 3 14.37 -2.55 76.92
C GLY A 3 14.16 -3.28 75.57
N SER A 4 14.06 -2.49 74.52
CA SER A 4 13.67 -2.84 73.14
C SER A 4 14.80 -3.44 72.27
N ARG A 5 14.45 -4.22 71.23
CA ARG A 5 14.90 -4.16 69.80
C ARG A 5 14.65 -5.54 69.12
N ALA A 6 13.73 -5.68 68.15
CA ALA A 6 13.91 -5.57 66.68
C ALA A 6 15.02 -6.52 66.12
N LYS A 7 14.87 -7.36 65.08
CA LYS A 7 14.12 -7.28 63.80
C LYS A 7 14.13 -8.64 63.05
N ARG A 8 13.04 -8.86 62.31
CA ARG A 8 12.89 -9.38 60.92
C ARG A 8 13.20 -10.84 60.56
N ALA A 9 12.11 -11.51 60.17
CA ALA A 9 11.99 -12.72 59.37
C ALA A 9 12.50 -12.56 57.93
N VAL A 10 12.88 -13.67 57.30
CA VAL A 10 12.96 -13.83 55.84
C VAL A 10 12.18 -15.09 55.48
N GLY A 11 11.11 -14.90 54.71
CA GLY A 11 10.19 -15.94 54.25
C GLY A 11 10.66 -16.58 52.95
N VAL A 12 10.33 -17.87 52.83
CA VAL A 12 10.41 -18.71 51.62
C VAL A 12 9.12 -18.54 50.83
N ALA A 13 9.18 -18.28 49.52
CA ALA A 13 8.11 -18.66 48.58
C ALA A 13 8.63 -18.64 47.14
N GLY A 14 8.52 -19.78 46.47
CA GLY A 14 8.96 -20.01 45.09
C GLY A 14 8.16 -19.25 44.05
N ALA A 15 8.84 -18.82 42.99
CA ALA A 15 8.25 -18.20 41.82
C ALA A 15 7.79 -19.28 40.82
N VAL A 16 6.49 -19.40 40.62
CA VAL A 16 5.90 -20.10 39.47
C VAL A 16 5.88 -19.10 38.31
N LEU A 17 6.70 -19.35 37.28
CA LEU A 17 6.67 -18.60 36.02
C LEU A 17 5.47 -19.06 35.19
N VAL A 18 4.44 -18.23 35.12
CA VAL A 18 3.35 -18.39 34.15
C VAL A 18 3.83 -17.80 32.83
N THR A 19 4.21 -18.65 31.87
CA THR A 19 4.44 -18.23 30.49
C THR A 19 3.09 -17.91 29.85
N LEU A 20 2.68 -16.64 29.90
CA LEU A 20 1.58 -16.11 29.10
C LEU A 20 1.98 -16.24 27.62
N GLY A 21 1.44 -17.26 26.94
CA GLY A 21 1.50 -17.34 25.49
C GLY A 21 0.79 -16.12 24.92
N ALA A 22 1.55 -15.24 24.26
CA ALA A 22 0.98 -14.17 23.47
C ALA A 22 0.16 -14.82 22.34
N ALA A 23 -1.17 -14.71 22.41
CA ALA A 23 -2.00 -15.00 21.27
C ALA A 23 -1.50 -14.13 20.10
N PRO A 24 -1.37 -14.68 18.88
CA PRO A 24 -1.05 -13.84 17.73
C PRO A 24 -2.12 -12.75 17.68
N ALA A 25 -1.70 -11.50 17.56
CA ALA A 25 -2.63 -10.41 17.31
C ALA A 25 -3.41 -10.81 16.07
N ALA A 26 -4.71 -11.07 16.22
CA ALA A 26 -5.60 -11.29 15.10
C ALA A 26 -5.57 -9.99 14.29
N GLN A 27 -4.72 -9.95 13.26
CA GLN A 27 -4.78 -8.88 12.28
C GLN A 27 -6.14 -9.04 11.63
N ALA A 28 -7.00 -8.05 11.84
CA ALA A 28 -8.28 -8.02 11.15
C ALA A 28 -8.00 -8.19 9.65
N ASP A 29 -8.80 -9.02 8.98
CA ASP A 29 -8.74 -9.12 7.53
C ASP A 29 -8.72 -7.70 6.94
N PRO A 30 -7.86 -7.43 5.94
CA PRO A 30 -7.77 -6.09 5.38
C PRO A 30 -9.14 -5.64 4.86
N GLU A 31 -9.65 -4.56 5.43
CA GLU A 31 -10.94 -3.99 5.02
C GLU A 31 -10.87 -3.58 3.54
N VAL A 32 -11.92 -3.89 2.78
CA VAL A 32 -11.98 -3.48 1.37
C VAL A 32 -12.04 -1.95 1.29
N PRO A 33 -11.09 -1.28 0.61
CA PRO A 33 -11.09 0.16 0.51
C PRO A 33 -12.41 0.65 -0.10
N SER A 34 -13.03 1.59 0.61
CA SER A 34 -14.28 2.26 0.20
C SER A 34 -14.23 3.75 0.55
N GLY A 35 -14.91 4.56 -0.26
CA GLY A 35 -14.98 6.01 -0.07
C GLY A 35 -13.85 6.77 -0.77
N THR A 36 -13.59 7.98 -0.33
CA THR A 36 -12.70 8.93 -1.01
C THR A 36 -11.34 8.99 -0.31
N TYR A 37 -10.27 8.92 -1.10
CA TYR A 37 -8.90 8.97 -0.63
C TYR A 37 -8.12 10.07 -1.37
N ALA A 38 -7.31 10.81 -0.63
CA ALA A 38 -6.27 11.66 -1.18
C ALA A 38 -5.10 10.78 -1.62
N PHE A 39 -4.71 10.91 -2.88
CA PHE A 39 -3.46 10.39 -3.44
C PHE A 39 -2.37 11.44 -3.30
N THR A 40 -1.21 11.05 -2.80
CA THR A 40 -0.01 11.88 -2.75
C THR A 40 1.20 11.11 -3.27
N ALA A 41 1.85 11.62 -4.31
CA ALA A 41 3.13 11.08 -4.75
C ALA A 41 4.21 11.41 -3.71
N GLN A 42 4.86 10.38 -3.18
CA GLN A 42 5.85 10.53 -2.12
C GLN A 42 7.21 10.94 -2.72
N HIS A 43 7.55 10.41 -3.91
CA HIS A 43 8.82 10.68 -4.58
C HIS A 43 8.64 10.61 -6.10
N GLY A 44 8.59 11.77 -6.76
CA GLY A 44 8.46 11.90 -8.20
C GLY A 44 8.87 13.30 -8.68
N PRO A 45 9.05 13.53 -9.99
CA PRO A 45 9.50 14.82 -10.52
C PRO A 45 8.54 15.99 -10.21
N SER A 46 7.33 15.69 -9.76
CA SER A 46 6.38 16.65 -9.21
C SER A 46 5.64 16.06 -8.02
N GLN A 47 5.47 16.84 -6.95
CA GLN A 47 4.54 16.50 -5.86
C GLN A 47 3.13 16.57 -6.43
N ARG A 48 2.65 15.44 -6.93
CA ARG A 48 1.32 15.33 -7.52
C ARG A 48 0.33 14.89 -6.44
N ALA A 49 -0.76 15.64 -6.34
CA ALA A 49 -1.93 15.27 -5.55
C ALA A 49 -3.11 14.97 -6.47
N ALA A 50 -3.92 13.99 -6.10
CA ALA A 50 -5.17 13.64 -6.77
C ALA A 50 -6.17 13.08 -5.75
N THR A 51 -7.40 12.87 -6.18
CA THR A 51 -8.43 12.22 -5.37
C THR A 51 -8.88 10.95 -6.07
N TRP A 52 -8.92 9.84 -5.33
CA TRP A 52 -9.39 8.54 -5.80
C TRP A 52 -10.63 8.15 -5.01
N THR A 53 -11.66 7.70 -5.70
CA THR A 53 -12.88 7.18 -5.11
C THR A 53 -12.92 5.67 -5.28
N PHE A 54 -13.08 4.97 -4.17
CA PHE A 54 -13.12 3.53 -4.10
C PHE A 54 -14.55 3.04 -3.89
N THR A 55 -14.98 2.14 -4.76
CA THR A 55 -16.30 1.49 -4.71
C THR A 55 -16.08 -0.03 -4.64
N PRO A 56 -16.39 -0.68 -3.51
CA PRO A 56 -16.28 -2.14 -3.39
C PRO A 56 -17.09 -2.86 -4.48
N CYS A 57 -16.46 -3.83 -5.13
CA CYS A 57 -17.09 -4.72 -6.12
C CYS A 57 -17.11 -6.19 -5.66
N GLY A 58 -16.50 -6.50 -4.52
CA GLY A 58 -16.47 -7.82 -3.88
C GLY A 58 -15.47 -7.85 -2.73
N ALA A 59 -15.35 -8.99 -2.05
CA ALA A 59 -14.44 -9.14 -0.90
C ALA A 59 -12.96 -8.96 -1.26
N THR A 60 -12.58 -9.23 -2.51
CA THR A 60 -11.22 -9.08 -3.04
C THR A 60 -11.18 -8.14 -4.24
N CYS A 61 -12.17 -7.25 -4.37
CA CYS A 61 -12.32 -6.34 -5.51
C CYS A 61 -12.74 -4.95 -5.03
N THR A 62 -11.97 -3.93 -5.39
CA THR A 62 -12.39 -2.54 -5.27
C THR A 62 -12.18 -1.82 -6.59
N ARG A 63 -13.20 -1.06 -7.01
CA ARG A 63 -13.14 -0.24 -8.21
C ARG A 63 -12.71 1.16 -7.82
N VAL A 64 -11.75 1.69 -8.56
CA VAL A 64 -11.21 3.03 -8.39
C VAL A 64 -11.67 3.90 -9.54
N ASP A 65 -12.17 5.08 -9.19
CA ASP A 65 -12.33 6.22 -10.08
C ASP A 65 -11.41 7.34 -9.60
N GLY A 66 -10.44 7.73 -10.42
CA GLY A 66 -9.42 8.70 -10.02
C GLY A 66 -8.90 9.53 -11.18
N GLU A 67 -7.62 9.40 -11.48
CA GLU A 67 -7.00 10.06 -12.62
C GLU A 67 -7.40 9.41 -13.95
N ARG A 68 -7.09 10.04 -15.09
CA ARG A 68 -7.58 9.59 -16.42
C ARG A 68 -7.40 8.10 -16.74
N TRP A 69 -6.36 7.49 -16.18
CA TRP A 69 -6.01 6.09 -16.42
C TRP A 69 -6.66 5.12 -15.42
N LEU A 70 -7.18 5.63 -14.32
CA LEU A 70 -7.89 4.90 -13.29
C LEU A 70 -9.38 5.22 -13.31
N GLN A 71 -9.96 5.42 -14.49
CA GLN A 71 -11.40 5.55 -14.64
C GLN A 71 -11.99 4.13 -14.66
N ASN A 72 -12.82 3.79 -13.67
CA ASN A 72 -13.40 2.45 -13.50
C ASN A 72 -12.32 1.35 -13.48
N ALA A 73 -11.17 1.60 -12.82
CA ALA A 73 -10.08 0.64 -12.70
C ALA A 73 -10.36 -0.36 -11.56
N GLU A 74 -10.27 -1.65 -11.83
CA GLU A 74 -10.49 -2.68 -10.82
C GLU A 74 -9.16 -3.10 -10.19
N PHE A 75 -9.07 -2.94 -8.87
CA PHE A 75 -7.98 -3.45 -8.06
C PHE A 75 -8.43 -4.74 -7.40
N HIS A 76 -7.57 -5.73 -7.45
CA HIS A 76 -7.80 -7.04 -6.82
C HIS A 76 -6.85 -7.25 -5.64
N LEU A 77 -7.37 -7.81 -4.57
CA LEU A 77 -6.57 -8.15 -3.40
C LEU A 77 -5.81 -9.46 -3.64
N ASN A 78 -4.48 -9.39 -3.65
CA ASN A 78 -3.56 -10.51 -3.79
C ASN A 78 -2.64 -10.56 -2.55
N GLY A 79 -3.01 -11.37 -1.56
CA GLY A 79 -2.36 -11.34 -0.25
C GLY A 79 -2.67 -10.01 0.46
N ASP A 80 -1.64 -9.30 0.90
CA ASP A 80 -1.78 -8.03 1.62
C ASP A 80 -1.75 -6.79 0.70
N ARG A 81 -1.83 -6.98 -0.63
CA ARG A 81 -1.76 -5.88 -1.58
C ARG A 81 -2.90 -5.86 -2.57
N TRP A 82 -3.40 -4.66 -2.81
CA TRP A 82 -4.31 -4.36 -3.91
C TRP A 82 -3.50 -4.12 -5.16
N GLU A 83 -3.84 -4.79 -6.25
CA GLU A 83 -3.09 -4.75 -7.50
C GLU A 83 -4.00 -4.41 -8.67
N TYR A 84 -3.49 -3.56 -9.56
CA TYR A 84 -4.11 -3.16 -10.81
C TYR A 84 -3.08 -3.28 -11.94
N SER A 85 -3.55 -3.75 -13.09
CA SER A 85 -2.81 -3.70 -14.35
C SER A 85 -3.71 -3.17 -15.45
N GLY A 86 -3.24 -2.16 -16.17
CA GLY A 86 -3.90 -1.59 -17.33
C GLY A 86 -2.94 -1.38 -18.48
N GLN A 87 -3.51 -1.07 -19.64
CA GLN A 87 -2.77 -0.67 -20.83
C GLN A 87 -3.15 0.76 -21.20
N GLY A 88 -2.24 1.44 -21.89
CA GLY A 88 -2.49 2.76 -22.43
C GLY A 88 -1.51 3.07 -23.54
N SER A 89 -1.48 4.35 -23.92
CA SER A 89 -0.49 4.88 -24.86
C SER A 89 0.21 6.10 -24.29
N MET A 90 1.43 6.30 -24.75
CA MET A 90 2.17 7.55 -24.62
C MET A 90 2.78 7.90 -25.97
N ASP A 91 3.25 9.14 -26.13
CA ASP A 91 3.95 9.52 -27.35
C ASP A 91 5.43 9.19 -27.25
N CYS A 92 5.97 8.64 -28.33
CA CYS A 92 7.39 8.51 -28.50
C CYS A 92 8.10 9.88 -28.48
N PRO A 93 9.17 10.08 -27.70
CA PRO A 93 9.79 11.41 -27.55
C PRO A 93 10.36 12.02 -28.84
N VAL A 94 10.68 11.20 -29.84
CA VAL A 94 11.39 11.63 -31.06
C VAL A 94 10.45 11.85 -32.24
N ASP A 95 9.58 10.89 -32.51
CA ASP A 95 8.72 10.89 -33.70
C ASP A 95 7.23 11.07 -33.37
N HIS A 96 6.89 11.20 -32.08
CA HIS A 96 5.53 11.35 -31.56
C HIS A 96 4.57 10.24 -32.00
N THR A 97 5.11 9.09 -32.41
CA THR A 97 4.28 7.92 -32.71
C THR A 97 3.65 7.40 -31.41
N PRO A 98 2.38 6.94 -31.45
CA PRO A 98 1.76 6.31 -30.29
C PRO A 98 2.50 5.03 -29.92
N LEU A 99 2.98 4.97 -28.68
CA LEU A 99 3.69 3.85 -28.11
C LEU A 99 2.82 3.16 -27.06
N PRO A 100 2.54 1.85 -27.18
CA PRO A 100 1.80 1.11 -26.19
C PRO A 100 2.61 0.97 -24.89
N VAL A 101 1.92 1.17 -23.76
CA VAL A 101 2.50 1.06 -22.42
C VAL A 101 1.63 0.20 -21.52
N SER A 102 2.25 -0.51 -20.58
CA SER A 102 1.58 -1.08 -19.42
C SER A 102 1.67 -0.11 -18.24
N LYS A 103 0.63 -0.11 -17.42
CA LYS A 103 0.56 0.63 -16.18
C LYS A 103 0.12 -0.31 -15.09
N THR A 104 0.95 -0.44 -14.07
CA THR A 104 0.63 -1.25 -12.90
C THR A 104 0.64 -0.36 -11.68
N ALA A 105 -0.32 -0.59 -10.79
CA ALA A 105 -0.37 0.05 -9.50
C ALA A 105 -0.56 -1.03 -8.45
N SER A 106 0.17 -0.93 -7.34
CA SER A 106 -0.05 -1.79 -6.19
C SER A 106 0.05 -0.99 -4.91
N PHE A 107 -0.79 -1.28 -3.93
CA PHE A 107 -0.70 -0.68 -2.60
C PHE A 107 -1.02 -1.68 -1.50
N ASP A 108 -0.38 -1.48 -0.37
CA ASP A 108 -0.58 -2.28 0.84
C ASP A 108 -1.96 -2.03 1.45
N ALA A 109 -2.66 -3.09 1.79
CA ALA A 109 -4.05 -3.03 2.21
C ALA A 109 -4.25 -2.40 3.60
N VAL A 110 -3.18 -2.27 4.40
CA VAL A 110 -3.24 -1.71 5.76
C VAL A 110 -2.66 -0.31 5.81
N THR A 111 -1.44 -0.15 5.31
CA THR A 111 -0.69 1.11 5.33
C THR A 111 -1.08 2.06 4.20
N LEU A 112 -1.74 1.55 3.17
CA LEU A 112 -2.17 2.31 1.98
C LEU A 112 -1.03 2.99 1.23
N ALA A 113 0.22 2.58 1.51
CA ALA A 113 1.40 2.95 0.76
C ALA A 113 1.48 2.08 -0.49
N GLY A 114 1.83 2.68 -1.62
CA GLY A 114 1.84 1.98 -2.88
C GLY A 114 2.90 2.47 -3.85
N GLN A 115 2.97 1.78 -4.98
CA GLN A 115 3.86 2.10 -6.07
C GLN A 115 3.09 2.06 -7.38
N TRP A 116 3.39 3.03 -8.23
CA TRP A 116 2.94 3.10 -9.60
C TRP A 116 4.11 2.85 -10.54
N THR A 117 3.90 2.02 -11.55
CA THR A 117 4.88 1.74 -12.59
C THR A 117 4.24 1.88 -13.95
N THR A 118 4.94 2.54 -14.87
CA THR A 118 4.61 2.62 -16.30
C THR A 118 5.78 2.07 -17.08
N ALA A 119 5.54 1.09 -17.93
CA ALA A 119 6.54 0.47 -18.77
C ALA A 119 6.10 0.48 -20.24
N THR A 120 7.05 0.66 -21.16
CA THR A 120 6.78 0.50 -22.58
C THR A 120 6.61 -0.98 -22.90
N LEU A 121 5.71 -1.29 -23.82
CA LEU A 121 5.53 -2.65 -24.34
C LEU A 121 6.33 -2.89 -25.62
N GLU A 122 6.63 -1.81 -26.33
CA GLU A 122 7.39 -1.82 -27.57
C GLU A 122 8.58 -0.86 -27.49
N GLN A 123 9.46 -0.94 -28.49
CA GLN A 123 10.55 0.00 -28.65
C GLN A 123 10.06 1.32 -29.21
N CYS A 124 10.58 2.39 -28.64
CA CYS A 124 10.47 3.71 -29.22
C CYS A 124 11.73 4.01 -30.03
N GLY A 125 11.62 4.08 -31.36
CA GLY A 125 12.76 4.28 -32.25
C GLY A 125 13.80 3.13 -32.18
N ARG A 126 15.08 3.47 -32.04
CA ARG A 126 16.20 2.50 -32.00
C ARG A 126 16.59 2.03 -30.58
N GLY A 127 15.82 2.39 -29.55
CA GLY A 127 16.07 1.95 -28.18
C GLY A 127 15.65 0.49 -27.93
N PRO A 128 16.02 -0.10 -26.79
CA PRO A 128 15.52 -1.42 -26.40
C PRO A 128 14.00 -1.41 -26.23
N ALA A 129 13.32 -2.47 -26.69
CA ALA A 129 11.91 -2.70 -26.43
C ALA A 129 11.71 -3.13 -24.97
N GLY A 130 10.68 -2.59 -24.32
CA GLY A 130 10.37 -2.93 -22.94
C GLY A 130 11.27 -2.18 -21.95
N GLY A 131 10.67 -1.38 -21.09
CA GLY A 131 11.41 -0.69 -20.04
C GLY A 131 10.51 0.17 -19.17
N VAL A 132 10.85 0.27 -17.88
CA VAL A 132 10.18 1.19 -16.96
C VAL A 132 10.55 2.62 -17.35
N VAL A 133 9.55 3.38 -17.78
CA VAL A 133 9.69 4.80 -18.18
C VAL A 133 9.15 5.75 -17.11
N GLY A 134 8.45 5.23 -16.12
CA GLY A 134 8.05 5.97 -14.94
C GLY A 134 7.76 5.03 -13.79
N GLN A 135 8.32 5.32 -12.63
CA GLN A 135 8.00 4.64 -11.39
C GLN A 135 8.04 5.64 -10.25
N TRP A 136 7.03 5.60 -9.37
CA TRP A 136 6.99 6.45 -8.19
C TRP A 136 6.17 5.80 -7.09
N ASP A 137 6.54 6.11 -5.86
CA ASP A 137 5.79 5.71 -4.68
C ASP A 137 4.70 6.74 -4.38
N PHE A 138 3.60 6.26 -3.83
CA PHE A 138 2.47 7.09 -3.41
C PHE A 138 1.92 6.66 -2.06
N GLN A 139 1.18 7.57 -1.44
CA GLN A 139 0.41 7.32 -0.23
C GLN A 139 -1.05 7.67 -0.49
N LEU A 140 -1.94 6.78 -0.09
CA LEU A 140 -3.37 7.07 0.00
C LEU A 140 -3.73 7.39 1.45
N THR A 141 -4.54 8.43 1.62
CA THR A 141 -5.06 8.86 2.91
C THR A 141 -6.56 9.04 2.80
N ARG A 142 -7.35 8.38 3.64
CA ARG A 142 -8.81 8.50 3.62
C ARG A 142 -9.22 9.94 3.95
N ILE A 143 -10.15 10.50 3.17
CA ILE A 143 -10.65 11.86 3.35
C ILE A 143 -12.18 11.98 3.39
N GLY A 144 -12.93 10.91 3.10
CA GLY A 144 -14.39 10.91 3.14
C GLY A 144 -15.02 9.53 2.98
#